data_AF-A0A4Y1NN01-F1
#
_entry.id   AF-A0A4Y1NN01-F1
#
_cell.length_a   1.000
_cell.length_b   1.000
_cell.length_c   1.000
_cell.angle_alpha   90.00
_cell.angle_beta   90.00
_cell.angle_gamma   90.00
#
_symmetry.space_group_name_H-M   'P 1'
#
loop_
_entity.id
_entity.type
_entity.pdbx_description
1 polymer ?
#
loop_
_entity_poly.entity_id
_entity_poly.type
_entity_poly.pdbx_seq_one_letter_code
_entity_poly.pdbx_strand_id
1 'polypeptide(L)'
;MINKYIRWCTIGVLLLIFTQLICGIIFNLLHIDIVNNDINKTGELLNNISAMFITFLAAPVIEEFIFRYLLFRKDAEYPINIVTAIISSFVFGLVHGKDMILTIPLIINGLIYCLVYHKSNSIFVSIITHSIFNIFIFTILLINTR
;
A
#
# COMPACT_ATOMS: atom_id res chain seq x y z
N MET A 1 -6.08 5.33 24.19
CA MET A 1 -5.07 5.64 23.15
C MET A 1 -4.82 4.45 22.21
N ILE A 2 -4.47 3.27 22.73
CA ILE A 2 -4.19 2.04 21.95
C ILE A 2 -5.35 1.61 21.03
N ASN A 3 -6.60 1.67 21.49
CA ASN A 3 -7.78 1.31 20.69
C ASN A 3 -7.89 2.10 19.38
N LYS A 4 -7.39 3.34 19.36
CA LYS A 4 -7.38 4.18 18.16
C LYS A 4 -6.43 3.63 17.10
N TYR A 5 -5.25 3.16 17.50
CA TYR A 5 -4.23 2.64 16.60
C TYR A 5 -4.66 1.31 15.99
N ILE A 6 -5.14 0.39 16.82
CA ILE A 6 -5.67 -0.90 16.35
C ILE A 6 -6.82 -0.66 15.37
N ARG A 7 -7.79 0.21 15.73
CA ARG A 7 -8.94 0.51 14.87
C ARG A 7 -8.53 1.03 13.50
N TRP A 8 -7.62 2.00 13.42
CA TRP A 8 -7.22 2.57 12.14
C TRP A 8 -6.31 1.65 11.33
N CYS A 9 -5.50 0.81 11.99
CA CYS A 9 -4.76 -0.25 11.32
C CYS A 9 -5.72 -1.25 10.67
N THR A 10 -6.70 -1.74 11.42
CA THR A 10 -7.70 -2.71 10.91
C THR A 10 -8.53 -2.11 9.78
N ILE A 11 -9.07 -0.89 9.95
CA ILE A 11 -9.83 -0.20 8.90
C ILE A 11 -8.96 0.00 7.65
N GLY A 12 -7.70 0.41 7.82
CA GLY A 12 -6.77 0.60 6.72
C GLY A 12 -6.56 -0.68 5.91
N VAL A 13 -6.24 -1.79 6.58
CA VAL A 13 -6.05 -3.10 5.92
C VAL A 13 -7.32 -3.54 5.18
N LEU A 14 -8.50 -3.40 5.80
CA LEU A 14 -9.77 -3.77 5.16
C LEU A 14 -10.08 -2.92 3.94
N LEU A 15 -9.81 -1.61 3.98
CA LEU A 15 -9.98 -0.72 2.83
C LEU A 15 -9.03 -1.07 1.69
N LEU A 16 -7.76 -1.38 2.00
CA LEU A 16 -6.78 -1.80 1.00
C LEU A 16 -7.22 -3.10 0.30
N ILE A 17 -7.64 -4.11 1.07
CA ILE A 17 -8.15 -5.36 0.51
C ILE A 17 -9.38 -5.11 -0.36
N PHE A 18 -10.36 -4.36 0.16
CA PHE A 18 -11.60 -4.07 -0.56
C PHE A 18 -11.36 -3.35 -1.88
N THR A 19 -10.50 -2.32 -1.88
CA THR A 19 -10.17 -1.58 -3.10
C THR A 19 -9.43 -2.43 -4.11
N GLN A 20 -8.50 -3.30 -3.68
CA GLN A 20 -7.85 -4.23 -4.61
C GLN A 20 -8.77 -5.29 -5.18
N LEU A 21 -9.76 -5.77 -4.42
CA LEU A 21 -10.77 -6.69 -4.96
C LEU A 21 -11.58 -6.02 -6.08
N ILE A 22 -11.98 -4.76 -5.88
CA ILE A 22 -12.68 -3.98 -6.92
C ILE A 22 -11.78 -3.78 -8.14
N CYS A 23 -10.53 -3.34 -7.95
CA CYS A 23 -9.59 -3.15 -9.05
C CYS A 23 -9.34 -4.45 -9.82
N GLY A 24 -9.20 -5.59 -9.12
CA GLY A 24 -9.03 -6.91 -9.73
C GLY A 24 -10.23 -7.33 -10.58
N ILE A 25 -11.46 -7.11 -10.09
CA ILE A 25 -12.68 -7.37 -10.87
C ILE A 25 -12.73 -6.50 -12.13
N ILE A 26 -12.44 -5.20 -12.00
CA ILE A 26 -12.43 -4.26 -13.13
C ILE A 26 -11.38 -4.69 -14.17
N PHE A 27 -10.16 -5.01 -13.76
CA PHE A 27 -9.12 -5.44 -14.67
C PHE A 27 -9.46 -6.76 -15.38
N ASN A 28 -10.10 -7.71 -14.69
CA ASN A 28 -10.59 -8.93 -15.31
C ASN A 28 -11.68 -8.65 -16.37
N LEU A 29 -12.63 -7.75 -16.07
CA LEU A 29 -13.66 -7.32 -17.03
C LEU A 29 -13.08 -6.60 -18.25
N LEU A 30 -11.93 -5.95 -18.09
CA LEU A 30 -11.20 -5.28 -19.17
C LEU A 30 -10.18 -6.19 -19.87
N HIS A 31 -10.12 -7.49 -19.51
CA HIS A 31 -9.15 -8.46 -20.03
C HIS A 31 -7.68 -8.03 -19.86
N ILE A 32 -7.36 -7.41 -18.72
CA ILE A 32 -6.00 -6.97 -18.36
C ILE A 32 -5.35 -8.02 -17.47
N ASP A 33 -4.36 -8.73 -18.01
CA ASP A 33 -3.63 -9.79 -17.29
C ASP A 33 -2.60 -9.22 -16.30
N ILE A 34 -3.05 -9.03 -15.07
CA ILE A 34 -2.22 -8.57 -13.93
C ILE A 34 -1.42 -9.72 -13.28
N VAL A 35 -2.02 -10.91 -13.21
CA VAL A 35 -1.57 -11.99 -12.31
C VAL A 35 -0.26 -12.63 -12.79
N ASN A 36 -0.10 -12.81 -14.10
CA ASN A 36 1.05 -13.54 -14.67
C ASN A 36 2.40 -12.83 -14.43
N ASN A 37 2.41 -11.50 -14.38
CA ASN A 37 3.64 -10.72 -14.15
C ASN A 37 4.13 -10.79 -12.70
N ASP A 38 3.23 -11.01 -11.74
CA ASP A 38 3.55 -11.00 -10.31
C ASP A 38 3.83 -12.41 -9.75
N ILE A 39 3.27 -13.46 -10.33
CA ILE A 39 3.57 -14.86 -9.97
C ILE A 39 5.07 -15.18 -10.11
N ASN A 40 5.69 -14.80 -11.24
CA ASN A 40 7.10 -15.10 -11.49
C ASN A 40 8.03 -14.42 -10.47
N LYS A 41 7.76 -13.15 -10.13
CA LYS A 41 8.53 -12.40 -9.12
C LYS A 41 8.33 -12.96 -7.71
N THR A 42 7.15 -13.50 -7.42
CA THR A 42 6.83 -14.10 -6.11
C THR A 42 7.70 -15.33 -5.86
N GLY A 43 7.90 -16.18 -6.87
CA GLY A 43 8.80 -17.34 -6.79
C GLY A 43 10.26 -16.96 -6.54
N GLU A 44 10.77 -15.91 -7.17
CA GLU A 44 12.12 -15.38 -6.93
C GLU A 44 12.26 -14.81 -5.50
N LEU A 45 11.24 -14.09 -5.03
CA LEU A 45 11.23 -13.48 -3.70
C LEU A 45 11.25 -14.53 -2.58
N LEU A 46 10.53 -15.65 -2.73
CA LEU A 46 10.53 -16.77 -1.77
C LEU A 46 11.93 -17.33 -1.51
N ASN A 47 12.77 -17.38 -2.55
CA ASN A 47 14.11 -17.94 -2.47
C ASN A 47 15.13 -16.92 -1.93
N ASN A 48 14.71 -15.69 -1.61
CA ASN A 48 15.59 -14.61 -1.18
C ASN A 48 15.08 -13.93 0.10
N ILE A 49 15.53 -14.44 1.25
CA ILE A 49 15.18 -13.94 2.59
C ILE A 49 15.49 -12.44 2.74
N SER A 50 16.58 -11.95 2.13
CA SER A 50 16.95 -10.54 2.21
C SER A 50 15.97 -9.65 1.47
N ALA A 51 15.53 -10.08 0.28
CA ALA A 51 14.50 -9.39 -0.48
C ALA A 51 13.15 -9.40 0.26
N MET A 52 12.77 -10.51 0.93
CA MET A 52 11.56 -10.56 1.75
C MET A 52 11.60 -9.55 2.89
N PHE A 53 12.72 -9.46 3.61
CA PHE A 53 12.90 -8.48 4.68
C PHE A 53 12.76 -7.04 4.16
N ILE A 54 13.34 -6.76 2.99
CA ILE A 54 13.22 -5.45 2.36
C ILE A 54 11.76 -5.15 2.00
N THR A 55 11.09 -6.05 1.29
CA THR A 55 9.71 -5.84 0.81
C THR A 55 8.68 -5.70 1.94
N PHE A 56 8.84 -6.43 3.04
CA PHE A 56 7.83 -6.45 4.11
C PHE A 56 8.10 -5.48 5.25
N LEU A 57 9.34 -5.02 5.43
CA LEU A 57 9.71 -4.18 6.57
C LEU A 57 10.47 -2.93 6.15
N ALA A 58 11.63 -3.08 5.49
CA ALA A 58 12.49 -1.93 5.23
C ALA A 58 11.86 -0.92 4.25
N ALA A 59 11.28 -1.41 3.15
CA ALA A 59 10.64 -0.59 2.13
C ALA A 59 9.40 0.15 2.68
N PRO A 60 8.42 -0.51 3.34
CA PRO A 60 7.30 0.20 3.96
C PRO A 60 7.71 1.31 4.94
N VAL A 61 8.78 1.11 5.72
CA VAL A 61 9.31 2.14 6.61
C VAL A 61 9.80 3.34 5.80
N ILE A 62 10.71 3.13 4.84
CA ILE A 62 11.31 4.20 4.04
C ILE A 62 10.24 4.94 3.23
N GLU A 63 9.35 4.21 2.58
CA GLU A 63 8.29 4.76 1.76
C GLU A 63 7.34 5.64 2.59
N GLU A 64 6.90 5.17 3.76
CA GLU A 64 6.00 5.97 4.59
C GLU A 64 6.70 7.22 5.17
N PHE A 65 8.01 7.17 5.45
CA PHE A 65 8.78 8.37 5.78
C PHE A 65 8.83 9.36 4.60
N ILE A 66 9.14 8.90 3.39
CA ILE A 66 9.23 9.79 2.22
C ILE A 66 7.86 10.35 1.85
N PHE A 67 6.88 9.49 1.64
CA PHE A 67 5.60 9.88 1.07
C PHE A 67 4.66 10.48 2.12
N ARG A 68 4.65 9.98 3.37
CA ARG A 68 3.71 10.49 4.39
C ARG A 68 4.29 11.57 5.27
N TYR A 69 5.51 11.36 5.77
CA TYR A 69 6.12 12.34 6.66
C TYR A 69 6.65 13.57 5.90
N LEU A 70 7.40 13.37 4.82
CA LEU A 70 7.98 14.49 4.06
C LEU A 70 7.00 15.09 3.04
N LEU A 71 6.38 14.27 2.18
CA LEU A 71 5.63 14.79 1.03
C LEU A 71 4.17 15.15 1.35
N PHE A 72 3.42 14.25 2.00
CA PHE A 72 2.05 14.56 2.47
C PHE A 72 2.08 15.56 3.63
N ARG A 73 3.07 15.42 4.51
CA ARG A 73 3.34 16.27 5.68
C ARG A 73 2.07 16.54 6.49
N LYS A 74 1.60 15.52 7.19
CA LYS A 74 0.38 15.59 8.00
C LYS A 74 0.48 16.72 9.04
N ASP A 75 -0.40 17.70 8.91
CA ASP A 75 -0.61 18.70 9.94
C ASP A 75 -1.39 18.12 11.13
N ALA A 76 -1.01 18.46 12.36
CA ALA A 76 -1.69 17.99 13.57
C ALA A 76 -2.88 18.85 13.97
N GLU A 77 -2.89 20.11 13.52
CA GLU A 77 -3.88 21.11 13.96
C GLU A 77 -4.98 21.35 12.93
N TYR A 78 -4.75 20.92 11.68
CA TYR A 78 -5.63 21.19 10.55
C TYR A 78 -6.29 19.91 9.97
N PRO A 79 -7.44 20.04 9.29
CA PRO A 79 -8.04 18.94 8.54
C PRO A 79 -7.07 18.40 7.48
N ILE A 80 -7.38 17.20 6.96
CA ILE A 80 -6.56 16.58 5.91
C ILE A 80 -6.37 17.54 4.72
N ASN A 81 -5.10 17.81 4.38
CA ASN A 81 -4.78 18.56 3.18
C ASN A 81 -4.93 17.63 1.96
N ILE A 82 -6.05 17.77 1.26
CA ILE A 82 -6.39 16.92 0.11
C ILE A 82 -5.36 17.08 -1.02
N VAL A 83 -4.81 18.28 -1.21
CA VAL A 83 -3.83 18.56 -2.28
C VAL A 83 -2.54 17.78 -2.02
N THR A 84 -1.98 17.86 -0.81
CA THR A 84 -0.75 17.12 -0.50
C THR A 84 -0.98 15.61 -0.42
N ALA A 85 -2.19 15.17 -0.04
CA ALA A 85 -2.56 13.75 -0.06
C ALA A 85 -2.58 13.20 -1.49
N ILE A 86 -3.20 13.92 -2.42
CA ILE A 86 -3.23 13.56 -3.84
C ILE A 86 -1.81 13.54 -4.41
N ILE A 87 -1.03 14.60 -4.21
CA ILE A 87 0.35 14.67 -4.73
C ILE A 87 1.19 13.51 -4.18
N SER A 88 1.17 13.28 -2.86
CA SER A 88 1.90 12.19 -2.22
C SER A 88 1.54 10.82 -2.80
N SER A 89 0.23 10.58 -2.99
CA SER A 89 -0.28 9.30 -3.49
C SER A 89 0.01 9.09 -4.96
N PHE A 90 -0.03 10.18 -5.75
CA PHE A 90 0.30 10.14 -7.17
C PHE A 90 1.77 9.82 -7.40
N VAL A 91 2.67 10.51 -6.69
CA VAL A 91 4.12 10.24 -6.77
C VAL A 91 4.43 8.83 -6.26
N PHE A 92 3.78 8.38 -5.18
CA PHE A 92 3.90 6.99 -4.71
C PHE A 92 3.54 5.99 -5.81
N GLY A 93 2.37 6.13 -6.43
CA GLY A 93 1.96 5.23 -7.52
C GLY A 93 2.91 5.24 -8.71
N LEU A 94 3.36 6.43 -9.15
CA LEU A 94 4.23 6.57 -10.32
C LEU A 94 5.61 5.93 -10.14
N VAL A 95 6.17 5.94 -8.93
CA VAL A 95 7.48 5.31 -8.66
C VAL A 95 7.40 3.78 -8.68
N HIS A 96 6.22 3.21 -8.45
CA HIS A 96 6.02 1.76 -8.38
C HIS A 96 5.45 1.17 -9.67
N GLY A 97 4.62 1.91 -10.41
CA GLY A 97 4.00 1.44 -11.64
C GLY A 97 4.90 1.65 -12.86
N LYS A 98 5.26 0.56 -13.55
CA LYS A 98 5.83 0.63 -14.91
C LYS A 98 4.74 0.86 -15.97
N ASP A 99 3.56 0.31 -15.73
CA ASP A 99 2.37 0.46 -16.58
C ASP A 99 1.37 1.41 -15.93
N MET A 100 0.95 2.42 -16.69
CA MET A 100 0.07 3.49 -16.19
C MET A 100 -1.28 2.98 -15.66
N ILE A 101 -1.76 1.84 -16.17
CA ILE A 101 -2.98 1.17 -15.70
C ILE A 101 -2.78 0.58 -14.30
N LEU A 102 -1.61 -0.03 -14.05
CA LEU A 102 -1.27 -0.65 -12.76
C LEU A 102 -0.93 0.39 -11.69
N THR A 103 -0.64 1.62 -12.11
CA THR A 103 -0.41 2.75 -11.20
C THR A 103 -1.67 3.14 -10.42
N ILE A 104 -2.86 2.98 -10.99
CA ILE A 104 -4.14 3.40 -10.37
C ILE A 104 -4.37 2.75 -8.98
N PRO A 105 -4.33 1.41 -8.82
CA PRO A 105 -4.50 0.78 -7.51
C PRO A 105 -3.44 1.23 -6.49
N LEU A 106 -2.22 1.57 -6.95
CA LEU A 106 -1.14 2.04 -6.07
C LEU A 106 -1.38 3.48 -5.58
N ILE A 107 -1.94 4.35 -6.44
CA ILE A 107 -2.39 5.69 -6.02
C ILE A 107 -3.49 5.57 -4.96
N ILE A 108 -4.43 4.65 -5.13
CA ILE A 108 -5.50 4.40 -4.16
C ILE A 108 -4.91 3.95 -2.82
N ASN A 109 -3.94 3.04 -2.83
CA ASN A 109 -3.23 2.63 -1.61
C ASN A 109 -2.56 3.84 -0.93
N GLY A 110 -1.87 4.68 -1.71
CA GLY A 110 -1.27 5.93 -1.22
C GLY A 110 -2.26 6.83 -0.49
N LEU A 111 -3.47 6.99 -1.03
CA LEU A 111 -4.52 7.79 -0.42
C LEU A 111 -5.02 7.18 0.89
N ILE A 112 -5.16 5.86 0.93
CA ILE A 112 -5.55 5.13 2.15
C ILE A 112 -4.47 5.27 3.22
N TYR A 113 -3.19 5.15 2.87
CA TYR A 113 -2.08 5.37 3.80
C TYR A 113 -2.06 6.82 4.33
N CYS A 114 -2.32 7.83 3.49
CA CYS A 114 -2.49 9.22 3.95
C CYS A 114 -3.65 9.34 4.95
N LEU A 115 -4.79 8.70 4.67
CA LEU A 115 -5.95 8.68 5.57
C LEU A 115 -5.62 8.01 6.91
N VAL A 116 -4.98 6.83 6.89
CA VAL A 116 -4.58 6.08 8.08
C VAL A 116 -3.61 6.89 8.92
N TYR A 117 -2.59 7.50 8.31
CA TYR A 117 -1.64 8.35 9.03
C TYR A 117 -2.34 9.58 9.64
N HIS A 118 -3.16 10.28 8.86
CA HIS A 118 -3.90 11.45 9.32
C HIS A 118 -4.82 11.12 10.50
N LYS A 119 -5.62 10.06 10.38
CA LYS A 119 -6.61 9.71 11.39
C LYS A 119 -6.01 9.07 12.62
N SER A 120 -4.95 8.27 12.49
CA SER A 120 -4.25 7.67 13.62
C SER A 120 -3.39 8.69 14.37
N ASN A 121 -2.87 9.71 13.68
CA ASN A 121 -1.82 10.62 14.15
C ASN A 121 -0.50 9.88 14.47
N SER A 122 -0.22 8.78 13.79
CA SER A 122 0.99 7.97 14.04
C SER A 122 1.48 7.36 12.74
N ILE A 123 2.73 7.66 12.37
CA ILE A 123 3.36 7.09 11.17
C ILE A 123 3.53 5.57 11.30
N PHE A 124 3.77 5.08 12.52
CA PHE A 124 3.89 3.66 12.80
C PHE A 124 2.62 2.88 12.46
N VAL A 125 1.44 3.47 12.66
CA VAL A 125 0.18 2.81 12.30
C VAL A 125 0.08 2.64 10.78
N SER A 126 0.53 3.64 10.01
CA SER A 126 0.58 3.56 8.55
C SER A 126 1.62 2.53 8.06
N ILE A 127 2.83 2.54 8.64
CA ILE A 127 3.88 1.55 8.36
C ILE A 127 3.40 0.12 8.61
N ILE A 128 2.78 -0.14 9.76
CA ILE A 128 2.27 -1.47 10.11
C ILE A 128 1.15 -1.88 9.15
N THR A 129 0.23 -0.95 8.82
CA THR A 129 -0.85 -1.20 7.85
C THR A 129 -0.27 -1.59 6.48
N HIS A 130 0.72 -0.84 6.00
CA HIS A 130 1.41 -1.12 4.74
C HIS A 130 2.12 -2.47 4.76
N SER A 131 2.88 -2.75 5.82
CA SER A 131 3.61 -4.02 5.97
C SER A 131 2.67 -5.23 5.98
N ILE A 132 1.57 -5.15 6.75
CA ILE A 132 0.54 -6.21 6.80
C ILE A 132 -0.07 -6.41 5.41
N PHE A 133 -0.36 -5.33 4.71
CA PHE A 133 -0.95 -5.41 3.38
C PHE A 133 0.01 -6.05 2.35
N ASN A 134 1.30 -5.70 2.37
CA ASN A 134 2.30 -6.34 1.50
C ASN A 134 2.43 -7.84 1.77
N ILE A 135 2.44 -8.25 3.04
CA ILE A 135 2.46 -9.67 3.44
C ILE A 135 1.18 -10.38 2.96
N PHE A 136 0.02 -9.74 3.11
CA PHE A 136 -1.25 -10.29 2.65
C PHE A 136 -1.25 -10.55 1.14
N ILE A 137 -0.88 -9.56 0.33
CA ILE A 137 -0.80 -9.70 -1.13
C ILE A 137 0.20 -10.79 -1.52
N PHE A 138 1.39 -10.80 -0.92
CA PHE A 138 2.38 -11.84 -1.15
C PHE A 138 1.84 -13.24 -0.84
N THR A 139 1.12 -13.40 0.28
CA THR A 139 0.54 -14.69 0.68
C THR A 139 -0.51 -15.16 -0.32
N ILE A 140 -1.36 -14.26 -0.84
CA ILE A 140 -2.35 -14.59 -1.85
C ILE A 140 -1.68 -15.02 -3.16
N LEU A 141 -0.67 -14.27 -3.62
CA LEU A 141 0.09 -14.63 -4.82
C LEU A 141 0.79 -15.99 -4.65
N LEU A 142 1.38 -16.25 -3.49
CA LEU A 142 2.03 -17.51 -3.16
C LEU A 142 1.06 -18.70 -3.29
N ILE A 143 -0.15 -18.57 -2.78
CA ILE A 143 -1.17 -19.63 -2.89
C ILE A 143 -1.54 -19.90 -4.34
N ASN A 144 -1.60 -18.86 -5.18
CA ASN A 144 -1.92 -18.97 -6.61
C ASN A 144 -0.74 -19.45 -7.49
N THR A 145 0.48 -19.58 -6.94
CA THR A 145 1.65 -20.11 -7.66
C THR A 145 1.76 -21.64 -7.60
N ARG A 146 0.94 -22.31 -6.79
CA ARG A 146 0.89 -23.77 -6.64
C ARG A 146 -0.29 -24.37 -7.39
#